data_AF-A0A6M3IRN7-F1
#
_entry.id   AF-A0A6M3IRN7-F1
#
_cell.length_a   1.000
_cell.length_b   1.000
_cell.length_c   1.000
_cell.angle_alpha   90.00
_cell.angle_beta   90.00
_cell.angle_gamma   90.00
#
_symmetry.space_group_name_H-M   'P 1'
#
loop_
_entity.id
_entity.type
_entity.pdbx_description
1 polymer ?
#
loop_
_entity_poly.entity_id
_entity_poly.type
_entity_poly.pdbx_seq_one_letter_code
_entity_poly.pdbx_strand_id
1 'polypeptide(L)'
;MNLVNYMKEPKVALICPHHNEMIYTQAALSIMVQAHYADKLFFPSFATVSMVVVRNNLVENALKTDCSHFLFLDGDELFPEDMMLKLLTHNKDIVSAYVCVKRHPEKPNAYIKHNSKYMPYLGSGLEEVDAVGFGNILVKREVFEKMEKPWFAYEDSKTKITTEEIYFFEKAKKLGYKLYCDFGLRCQHLSLGAL
;
A
#
# COMPACT_ATOMS: atom_id res chain seq x y z
N MET A 1 -0.19 -37.39 14.96
CA MET A 1 0.62 -36.15 15.00
C MET A 1 0.05 -35.21 13.96
N ASN A 2 -1.02 -34.48 14.31
CA ASN A 2 -1.64 -33.54 13.38
C ASN A 2 -1.18 -32.14 13.75
N LEU A 3 -0.33 -31.61 12.87
CA LEU A 3 0.24 -30.28 12.90
C LEU A 3 -0.89 -29.25 12.89
N VAL A 4 -1.20 -28.72 14.07
CA VAL A 4 -1.82 -27.41 14.18
C VAL A 4 -0.82 -26.44 13.54
N ASN A 5 -1.09 -26.02 12.31
CA ASN A 5 -0.42 -24.88 11.71
C ASN A 5 -0.76 -23.68 12.59
N TYR A 6 0.06 -23.42 13.61
CA TYR A 6 0.07 -22.16 14.31
C TYR A 6 0.36 -21.10 13.24
N MET A 7 -0.68 -20.40 12.78
CA MET A 7 -0.45 -19.14 12.07
C MET A 7 0.29 -18.26 13.07
N LYS A 8 1.58 -18.00 12.82
CA LYS A 8 2.34 -17.05 13.62
C LYS A 8 1.55 -15.75 13.64
N GLU A 9 1.38 -15.17 14.83
CA GLU A 9 0.75 -13.87 14.98
C GLU A 9 1.41 -12.87 14.00
N PRO A 10 0.60 -12.09 13.28
CA PRO A 10 1.13 -11.15 12.31
C PRO A 10 1.96 -10.09 13.05
N LYS A 11 3.19 -9.87 12.57
CA LYS A 11 4.03 -8.76 12.99
C LYS A 11 4.05 -7.71 11.90
N VAL A 12 3.62 -6.49 12.19
CA VAL A 12 3.39 -5.46 11.18
C VAL A 12 4.47 -4.39 11.25
N ALA A 13 5.13 -4.13 10.12
CA ALA A 13 5.90 -2.91 9.90
C ALA A 13 4.98 -1.88 9.25
N LEU A 14 4.71 -0.77 9.95
CA LEU A 14 4.04 0.39 9.36
C LEU A 14 5.08 1.25 8.67
N ILE A 15 4.89 1.46 7.37
CA ILE A 15 5.76 2.21 6.49
C ILE A 15 5.01 3.45 6.03
N CYS A 16 5.51 4.62 6.38
CA CYS A 16 4.93 5.91 5.97
C CYS A 16 5.89 6.61 5.01
N PRO A 17 5.78 6.37 3.69
CA PRO A 17 6.61 7.05 2.72
C PRO A 17 6.15 8.50 2.55
N HIS A 18 7.10 9.44 2.65
CA HIS A 18 6.87 10.82 2.28
C HIS A 18 8.14 11.40 1.64
N HIS A 19 7.97 12.26 0.65
CA HIS A 19 9.06 12.96 -0.03
C HIS A 19 9.04 14.47 0.23
N ASN A 20 7.93 14.98 0.77
CA ASN A 20 7.80 16.37 1.20
C ASN A 20 8.04 16.47 2.71
N GLU A 21 8.42 17.66 3.17
CA GLU A 21 8.60 17.97 4.59
C GLU A 21 7.26 18.11 5.34
N MET A 22 6.13 18.12 4.62
CA MET A 22 4.80 18.33 5.21
C MET A 22 3.98 17.05 5.23
N ILE A 23 3.50 16.69 6.42
CA ILE A 23 2.44 15.71 6.65
C ILE A 23 1.27 16.48 7.28
N TYR A 24 0.04 16.23 6.82
CA TYR A 24 -1.13 16.84 7.44
C TYR A 24 -1.27 16.36 8.88
N THR A 25 -1.51 17.25 9.85
CA THR A 25 -1.66 16.86 11.26
C THR A 25 -2.75 15.80 11.46
N GLN A 26 -3.86 15.90 10.72
CA GLN A 26 -4.93 14.90 10.77
C GLN A 26 -4.46 13.53 10.23
N ALA A 27 -3.69 13.49 9.15
CA ALA A 27 -3.09 12.26 8.65
C ALA A 27 -2.10 11.67 9.66
N ALA A 28 -1.24 12.50 10.28
CA ALA A 28 -0.31 12.06 11.31
C ALA A 28 -1.05 11.41 12.51
N LEU A 29 -2.15 12.01 12.98
CA LEU A 29 -2.98 11.43 14.04
C LEU A 29 -3.61 10.09 13.61
N SER A 30 -4.15 10.02 12.39
CA SER A 30 -4.74 8.78 11.86
C SER A 30 -3.69 7.67 11.70
N ILE A 31 -2.48 8.00 11.26
CA ILE A 31 -1.33 7.08 11.20
C ILE A 31 -0.96 6.60 12.61
N MET A 32 -0.97 7.49 13.61
CA MET A 32 -0.67 7.12 14.99
C MET A 32 -1.69 6.12 15.58
N VAL A 33 -2.96 6.22 15.18
CA VAL A 33 -3.98 5.21 15.53
C VAL A 33 -3.62 3.85 14.94
N GLN A 34 -3.20 3.79 13.67
CA GLN A 34 -2.73 2.53 13.07
C GLN A 34 -1.44 2.04 13.75
N ALA A 35 -0.53 2.94 14.08
CA ALA A 35 0.75 2.64 14.72
C ALA A 35 0.61 2.00 16.10
N HIS A 36 -0.51 2.22 16.80
CA HIS A 36 -0.84 1.53 18.05
C HIS A 36 -0.80 0.00 17.91
N TYR A 37 -1.14 -0.52 16.73
CA TYR A 37 -1.19 -1.94 16.42
C TYR A 37 0.08 -2.46 15.72
N ALA A 38 1.06 -1.59 15.42
CA ALA A 38 2.26 -1.96 14.67
C ALA A 38 3.44 -2.34 15.59
N ASP A 39 4.25 -3.30 15.17
CA ASP A 39 5.46 -3.72 15.89
C ASP A 39 6.67 -2.82 15.59
N LYS A 40 6.71 -2.26 14.38
CA LYS A 40 7.80 -1.42 13.87
C LYS A 40 7.25 -0.28 13.04
N LEU A 41 7.88 0.88 13.14
CA LEU A 41 7.54 2.07 12.38
C LEU A 41 8.73 2.50 11.52
N PHE A 42 8.45 2.81 10.26
CA PHE A 42 9.45 3.25 9.29
C PHE A 42 9.00 4.54 8.61
N PHE A 43 9.76 5.60 8.87
CA PHE A 43 9.64 6.90 8.22
C PHE A 43 10.96 7.23 7.53
N PRO A 44 10.96 7.93 6.39
CA PRO A 44 12.19 8.37 5.75
C PRO A 44 12.94 9.36 6.65
N SER A 45 14.25 9.19 6.77
CA SER A 45 15.10 10.07 7.60
C SER A 45 15.29 11.46 6.98
N PHE A 46 15.14 11.59 5.66
CA PHE A 46 15.29 12.85 4.93
C PHE A 46 14.33 12.86 3.72
N ALA A 47 13.84 14.03 3.34
CA ALA A 47 13.12 14.23 2.09
C ALA A 47 14.06 13.90 0.92
N THR A 48 13.89 12.73 0.30
CA THR A 48 14.64 12.36 -0.92
C THR A 48 13.87 12.83 -2.16
N VAL A 49 14.57 13.03 -3.27
CA VAL A 49 14.02 13.58 -4.53
C VAL A 49 12.98 12.69 -5.23
N SER A 50 12.84 11.40 -4.88
CA SER A 50 11.92 10.48 -5.57
C SER A 50 11.24 9.48 -4.65
N MET A 51 9.92 9.34 -4.78
CA MET A 51 9.10 8.36 -4.07
C MET A 51 9.58 6.92 -4.29
N VAL A 52 10.11 6.61 -5.47
CA VAL A 52 10.71 5.31 -5.79
C VAL A 52 11.86 4.98 -4.83
N VAL A 53 12.76 5.95 -4.60
CA VAL A 53 13.92 5.77 -3.72
C VAL A 53 13.45 5.60 -2.27
N VAL A 54 12.50 6.44 -1.83
CA VAL A 54 11.90 6.34 -0.49
C VAL A 54 11.30 4.95 -0.26
N ARG A 55 10.39 4.50 -1.13
CA ARG A 55 9.69 3.22 -0.95
C ARG A 55 10.65 2.04 -0.94
N ASN A 56 11.62 1.98 -1.86
CA ASN A 56 12.62 0.90 -1.87
C ASN A 56 13.46 0.89 -0.58
N ASN A 57 13.97 2.04 -0.13
CA ASN A 57 14.79 2.13 1.09
C ASN A 57 14.01 1.71 2.34
N LEU A 58 12.74 2.13 2.45
CA LEU A 58 11.89 1.75 3.58
C LEU A 58 11.60 0.24 3.58
N VAL A 59 11.35 -0.37 2.41
CA VAL A 59 11.21 -1.82 2.30
C VAL A 59 12.49 -2.54 2.68
N GLU A 60 13.67 -2.08 2.24
CA GLU A 60 14.95 -2.66 2.66
C GLU A 60 15.13 -2.64 4.18
N ASN A 61 14.71 -1.56 4.83
CA ASN A 61 14.79 -1.45 6.28
C ASN A 61 13.77 -2.34 6.99
N ALA A 62 12.54 -2.41 6.49
CA ALA A 62 11.51 -3.30 7.02
C ALA A 62 11.93 -4.78 6.91
N LEU A 63 12.58 -5.17 5.82
CA LEU A 63 13.12 -6.53 5.63
C LEU A 63 14.25 -6.89 6.61
N LYS A 64 14.88 -5.93 7.30
CA LYS A 64 15.86 -6.23 8.36
C LYS A 64 15.20 -6.66 9.69
N THR A 65 13.89 -6.57 9.79
CA THR A 65 13.12 -6.97 10.97
C THR A 65 12.50 -8.36 10.80
N ASP A 66 11.81 -8.85 11.83
CA ASP A 66 10.99 -10.07 11.79
C ASP A 66 9.50 -9.81 11.48
N CYS A 67 9.14 -8.59 11.05
CA CYS A 67 7.78 -8.27 10.61
C CYS A 67 7.38 -9.13 9.41
N SER A 68 6.19 -9.72 9.48
CA SER A 68 5.59 -10.59 8.46
C SER A 68 4.71 -9.83 7.46
N HIS A 69 4.28 -8.62 7.79
CA HIS A 69 3.46 -7.78 6.93
C HIS A 69 3.97 -6.34 6.93
N PHE A 70 3.88 -5.67 5.79
CA PHE A 70 4.24 -4.27 5.61
C PHE A 70 2.98 -3.48 5.24
N LEU A 71 2.56 -2.58 6.11
CA LEU A 71 1.43 -1.67 5.89
C LEU A 71 1.97 -0.33 5.40
N PHE A 72 1.59 0.10 4.20
CA PHE A 72 1.95 1.39 3.65
C PHE A 72 0.83 2.40 3.87
N LEU A 73 1.17 3.55 4.46
CA LEU A 73 0.26 4.66 4.75
C LEU A 73 0.84 5.97 4.19
N ASP A 74 0.13 6.63 3.27
CA ASP A 74 0.57 7.92 2.73
C ASP A 74 0.19 9.08 3.67
N GLY A 75 1.03 10.11 3.75
CA GLY A 75 0.87 11.24 4.69
C GLY A 75 -0.22 12.26 4.35
N ASP A 76 -1.04 11.99 3.34
CA ASP A 76 -2.17 12.83 2.92
C ASP A 76 -3.50 12.07 2.82
N GLU A 77 -3.62 10.99 3.57
CA GLU A 77 -4.84 10.20 3.74
C GLU A 77 -5.30 10.11 5.20
N LEU A 78 -6.61 9.91 5.39
CA LEU A 78 -7.23 9.49 6.64
C LEU A 78 -7.69 8.04 6.51
N PHE A 79 -7.46 7.27 7.58
CA PHE A 79 -7.69 5.84 7.63
C PHE A 79 -8.76 5.49 8.69
N PRO A 80 -9.67 4.54 8.42
CA PRO A 80 -10.52 3.96 9.46
C PRO A 80 -9.69 3.40 10.62
N GLU A 81 -10.11 3.62 11.87
CA GLU A 81 -9.33 3.25 13.06
C GLU A 81 -8.97 1.76 13.12
N ASP A 82 -9.86 0.90 12.62
CA ASP A 82 -9.70 -0.55 12.60
C ASP A 82 -9.19 -1.12 11.26
N MET A 83 -8.72 -0.25 10.35
CA MET A 83 -8.30 -0.63 9.00
C MET A 83 -7.22 -1.71 9.01
N MET A 84 -6.10 -1.52 9.73
CA MET A 84 -5.02 -2.51 9.77
C MET A 84 -5.54 -3.89 10.21
N LEU A 85 -6.34 -3.93 11.28
CA LEU A 85 -6.89 -5.18 11.82
C LEU A 85 -7.78 -5.88 10.80
N LYS A 86 -8.67 -5.14 10.12
CA LYS A 86 -9.54 -5.70 9.09
C LYS A 86 -8.77 -6.18 7.86
N LEU A 87 -7.77 -5.42 7.40
CA LEU A 87 -6.90 -5.86 6.30
C LEU A 87 -6.18 -7.18 6.63
N LEU A 88 -5.69 -7.33 7.88
CA LEU A 88 -5.09 -8.58 8.35
C LEU A 88 -6.08 -9.76 8.32
N THR A 89 -7.36 -9.52 8.66
CA THR A 89 -8.37 -10.61 8.69
C THR A 89 -8.65 -11.21 7.31
N HIS A 90 -8.39 -10.48 6.22
CA HIS A 90 -8.58 -10.97 4.86
C HIS A 90 -7.57 -12.07 4.46
N ASN A 91 -6.43 -12.17 5.15
CA ASN A 91 -5.37 -13.13 4.89
C ASN A 91 -4.96 -13.22 3.40
N LYS A 92 -4.80 -12.08 2.75
CA LYS A 92 -4.32 -11.97 1.37
C LYS A 92 -2.85 -11.60 1.36
N ASP A 93 -2.16 -11.97 0.29
CA ASP A 93 -0.75 -11.62 0.12
C ASP A 93 -0.58 -10.11 -0.13
N ILE A 94 -1.57 -9.50 -0.78
CA ILE A 94 -1.66 -8.07 -1.07
C ILE A 94 -3.12 -7.65 -0.93
N VAL A 95 -3.41 -6.71 -0.03
CA VAL A 95 -4.77 -6.16 0.14
C VAL A 95 -4.72 -4.68 0.52
N SER A 96 -5.57 -3.87 -0.12
CA SER A 96 -5.71 -2.45 0.20
C SER A 96 -7.09 -2.12 0.73
N ALA A 97 -7.17 -1.01 1.47
CA ALA A 97 -8.43 -0.29 1.61
C ALA A 97 -8.76 0.45 0.29
N TYR A 98 -9.92 1.07 0.23
CA TYR A 98 -10.38 1.84 -0.92
C TYR A 98 -10.23 3.35 -0.68
N VAL A 99 -9.73 4.08 -1.67
CA VAL A 99 -9.68 5.55 -1.67
C VAL A 99 -10.06 6.07 -3.05
N CYS A 100 -10.61 7.28 -3.12
CA CYS A 100 -10.76 8.02 -4.38
C CYS A 100 -9.44 8.74 -4.71
N VAL A 101 -9.17 9.07 -5.97
CA VAL A 101 -8.02 9.93 -6.31
C VAL A 101 -8.21 11.35 -5.77
N LYS A 102 -7.11 12.02 -5.40
CA LYS A 102 -7.07 13.41 -4.93
C LYS A 102 -7.28 14.44 -6.05
N ARG A 103 -8.37 14.32 -6.83
CA ARG A 103 -8.75 15.23 -7.92
C ARG A 103 -10.28 15.32 -8.02
N HIS A 104 -10.79 16.50 -8.39
CA HIS A 104 -12.21 16.69 -8.70
C HIS A 104 -12.49 16.55 -10.22
N PRO A 105 -13.60 15.88 -10.62
CA PRO A 105 -14.47 15.06 -9.78
C PRO A 105 -13.74 13.82 -9.25
N GLU A 106 -14.10 13.37 -8.05
CA GLU A 106 -13.51 12.16 -7.45
C GLU A 106 -13.74 10.95 -8.35
N LYS A 107 -12.69 10.15 -8.53
CA LYS A 107 -12.73 8.88 -9.26
C LYS A 107 -12.13 7.77 -8.41
N PRO A 108 -12.53 6.51 -8.61
CA PRO A 108 -11.92 5.39 -7.90
C PRO A 108 -10.41 5.35 -8.10
N ASN A 109 -9.66 5.12 -7.00
CA ASN A 109 -8.22 4.82 -7.05
C ASN A 109 -7.98 3.30 -6.97
N ALA A 110 -8.81 2.55 -7.69
CA ALA A 110 -8.69 1.12 -7.92
C ALA A 110 -8.95 0.87 -9.40
N TYR A 111 -8.27 -0.11 -9.99
CA TYR A 111 -8.25 -0.28 -11.44
C TYR A 111 -8.32 -1.74 -11.86
N ILE A 112 -9.03 -2.00 -12.96
CA ILE A 112 -9.02 -3.28 -13.69
C ILE A 112 -8.31 -3.07 -15.03
N LYS A 113 -7.45 -4.00 -15.40
CA LYS A 113 -6.66 -3.95 -16.63
C LYS A 113 -7.41 -4.64 -17.77
N HIS A 114 -7.84 -3.86 -18.76
CA HIS A 114 -8.45 -4.34 -19.99
C HIS A 114 -7.61 -3.94 -21.20
N ASN A 115 -7.21 -4.91 -22.04
CA ASN A 115 -6.40 -4.67 -23.25
C ASN A 115 -5.17 -3.77 -23.02
N SER A 116 -4.40 -4.06 -21.96
CA SER A 116 -3.23 -3.26 -21.52
C SER A 116 -3.51 -1.86 -20.99
N LYS A 117 -4.77 -1.50 -20.75
CA LYS A 117 -5.16 -0.21 -20.14
C LYS A 117 -5.77 -0.44 -18.76
N TYR A 118 -5.33 0.35 -17.79
CA TYR A 118 -5.93 0.40 -16.46
C TYR A 118 -7.14 1.32 -16.49
N MET A 119 -8.30 0.77 -16.15
CA MET A 119 -9.58 1.48 -16.14
C MET A 119 -10.04 1.65 -14.68
N PRO A 120 -10.43 2.86 -14.24
CA PRO A 120 -10.96 3.07 -12.90
C PRO A 120 -12.13 2.12 -12.61
N TYR A 121 -12.15 1.54 -11.42
CA TYR A 121 -13.10 0.51 -11.02
C TYR A 121 -13.61 0.78 -9.60
N LEU A 122 -14.93 0.69 -9.43
CA LEU A 122 -15.60 0.77 -8.13
C LEU A 122 -16.34 -0.55 -7.90
N GLY A 123 -15.83 -1.35 -6.98
CA GLY A 123 -16.45 -2.61 -6.56
C GLY A 123 -17.29 -2.47 -5.29
N SER A 124 -17.60 -3.61 -4.69
CA SER A 124 -18.37 -3.74 -3.46
C SER A 124 -17.79 -4.85 -2.56
N GLY A 125 -17.41 -4.51 -1.32
CA GLY A 125 -16.73 -5.46 -0.42
C GLY A 125 -15.31 -5.79 -0.90
N LEU A 126 -14.85 -7.01 -0.65
CA LEU A 126 -13.49 -7.46 -1.02
C LEU A 126 -13.48 -8.05 -2.43
N GLU A 127 -12.78 -7.39 -3.35
CA GLU A 127 -12.66 -7.84 -4.75
C GLU A 127 -11.20 -7.85 -5.24
N GLU A 128 -10.90 -8.72 -6.20
CA GLU A 128 -9.60 -8.75 -6.89
C GLU A 128 -9.50 -7.57 -7.87
N VAL A 129 -8.40 -6.83 -7.84
CA VAL A 129 -8.14 -5.69 -8.74
C VAL A 129 -6.71 -5.76 -9.30
N ASP A 130 -6.42 -5.03 -10.38
CA ASP A 130 -5.11 -5.06 -11.03
C ASP A 130 -4.14 -3.99 -10.53
N ALA A 131 -4.65 -2.85 -10.05
CA ALA A 131 -3.84 -1.81 -9.41
C ALA A 131 -4.67 -0.94 -8.47
N VAL A 132 -3.99 -0.34 -7.50
CA VAL A 132 -4.50 0.68 -6.56
C VAL A 132 -3.40 1.74 -6.32
N GLY A 133 -3.69 2.81 -5.59
CA GLY A 133 -2.64 3.61 -4.97
C GLY A 133 -1.90 2.84 -3.88
N PHE A 134 -0.67 3.23 -3.54
CA PHE A 134 0.16 2.52 -2.55
C PHE A 134 0.14 3.14 -1.15
N GLY A 135 -0.91 3.91 -0.84
CA GLY A 135 -1.03 4.72 0.37
C GLY A 135 -1.93 4.14 1.47
N ASN A 136 -2.54 2.96 1.26
CA ASN A 136 -3.43 2.30 2.21
C ASN A 136 -3.45 0.78 2.02
N ILE A 137 -2.25 0.19 1.85
CA ILE A 137 -2.07 -1.19 1.39
C ILE A 137 -1.24 -2.03 2.36
N LEU A 138 -1.72 -3.23 2.67
CA LEU A 138 -1.03 -4.25 3.44
C LEU A 138 -0.46 -5.31 2.48
N VAL A 139 0.83 -5.58 2.61
CA VAL A 139 1.55 -6.53 1.76
C VAL A 139 2.31 -7.52 2.64
N LYS A 140 2.17 -8.82 2.40
CA LYS A 140 2.99 -9.83 3.08
C LYS A 140 4.45 -9.65 2.72
N ARG A 141 5.32 -9.81 3.71
CA ARG A 141 6.79 -9.76 3.58
C ARG A 141 7.30 -10.63 2.43
N GLU A 142 6.74 -11.84 2.28
CA GLU A 142 7.17 -12.81 1.26
C GLU A 142 7.00 -12.31 -0.17
N VAL A 143 6.10 -11.34 -0.42
CA VAL A 143 5.93 -10.72 -1.73
C VAL A 143 7.20 -9.95 -2.11
N PHE A 144 7.77 -9.20 -1.17
CA PHE A 144 9.03 -8.48 -1.38
C PHE A 144 10.24 -9.43 -1.40
N GLU A 145 10.24 -10.49 -0.60
CA GLU A 145 11.36 -11.46 -0.59
C GLU A 145 11.46 -12.28 -1.87
N LYS A 146 10.32 -12.67 -2.46
CA LYS A 146 10.30 -13.41 -3.74
C LYS A 146 10.45 -12.51 -4.96
N MET A 147 10.21 -11.20 -4.81
CA MET A 147 10.33 -10.23 -5.89
C MET A 147 11.77 -9.71 -5.99
N GLU A 148 12.37 -9.84 -7.17
CA GLU A 148 13.69 -9.27 -7.45
C GLU A 148 13.64 -7.72 -7.33
N LYS A 149 14.69 -7.10 -6.80
CA LYS A 149 14.83 -5.64 -6.77
C LYS A 149 15.02 -5.05 -8.19
N PRO A 150 14.71 -3.76 -8.40
CA PRO A 150 14.00 -2.87 -7.49
C PRO A 150 12.52 -3.26 -7.39
N TRP A 151 11.87 -3.01 -6.24
CA TRP A 151 10.43 -3.30 -6.07
C TRP A 151 9.55 -2.21 -6.69
N PHE A 152 10.02 -0.97 -6.60
CA PHE A 152 9.39 0.20 -7.21
C PHE A 152 10.37 0.81 -8.22
N ALA A 153 9.88 1.19 -9.39
CA ALA A 153 10.66 1.89 -10.41
C ALA A 153 9.72 2.65 -11.36
N TYR A 154 10.24 3.71 -11.98
CA TYR A 154 9.66 4.22 -13.21
C TYR A 154 10.30 3.47 -14.38
N GLU A 155 9.51 2.79 -15.19
CA GLU A 155 10.03 2.16 -16.40
C GLU A 155 9.82 3.12 -17.58
N ASP A 156 10.90 3.78 -18.02
CA ASP A 156 10.94 4.44 -19.32
C ASP A 156 11.65 3.52 -20.32
N SER A 157 10.88 2.96 -21.24
CA SER A 157 11.46 2.48 -22.50
C SER A 157 10.45 2.66 -23.63
N LYS A 158 10.35 3.89 -24.14
CA LYS A 158 9.75 4.19 -25.47
C LYS A 158 8.27 3.82 -25.69
N THR A 159 7.56 3.18 -24.75
CA THR A 159 6.25 2.53 -25.06
C THR A 159 5.14 2.58 -24.01
N LYS A 160 5.35 2.96 -22.74
CA LYS A 160 4.26 3.16 -21.74
C LYS A 160 4.84 3.70 -20.43
N ILE A 161 4.53 4.95 -20.05
CA ILE A 161 4.76 5.42 -18.69
C ILE A 161 3.87 4.58 -17.76
N THR A 162 4.50 3.78 -16.89
CA THR A 162 3.85 3.09 -15.77
C THR A 162 4.29 3.81 -14.49
N THR A 163 3.35 4.05 -13.58
CA THR A 163 3.68 4.62 -12.27
C THR A 163 4.42 3.57 -11.45
N GLU A 164 5.08 3.98 -10.37
CA GLU A 164 5.84 3.06 -9.54
C GLU A 164 4.97 1.98 -8.88
N GLU A 165 3.69 2.26 -8.62
CA GLU A 165 2.76 1.27 -8.08
C GLU A 165 2.40 0.22 -9.14
N ILE A 166 2.11 0.65 -10.38
CA ILE A 166 1.82 -0.25 -11.48
C ILE A 166 3.01 -1.19 -11.74
N TYR A 167 4.24 -0.66 -11.69
CA TYR A 167 5.45 -1.49 -11.80
C TYR A 167 5.48 -2.61 -10.76
N PHE A 168 5.18 -2.29 -9.49
CA PHE A 168 5.10 -3.28 -8.41
C PHE A 168 4.02 -4.34 -8.68
N PHE A 169 2.80 -3.93 -9.04
CA PHE A 169 1.70 -4.86 -9.25
C PHE A 169 1.90 -5.78 -10.46
N GLU A 170 2.50 -5.28 -11.56
CA GLU A 170 2.87 -6.12 -12.70
C GLU A 170 3.90 -7.17 -12.30
N LYS A 171 4.89 -6.83 -11.48
CA LYS A 171 5.87 -7.79 -10.96
C LYS A 171 5.24 -8.80 -10.02
N ALA A 172 4.39 -8.35 -9.09
CA ALA A 172 3.66 -9.23 -8.19
C ALA A 172 2.80 -10.24 -8.97
N LYS A 173 2.07 -9.77 -9.99
CA LYS A 173 1.24 -10.61 -10.86
C LYS A 173 2.05 -11.64 -11.63
N LYS A 174 3.24 -11.28 -12.13
CA LYS A 174 4.17 -12.23 -12.80
C LYS A 174 4.65 -13.35 -11.86
N LEU A 175 4.70 -13.09 -10.55
CA LEU A 175 5.03 -14.08 -9.51
C LEU A 175 3.80 -14.88 -9.03
N GLY A 176 2.61 -14.63 -9.60
CA GLY A 176 1.38 -15.33 -9.24
C GLY A 176 0.62 -14.72 -8.06
N TYR A 177 1.05 -13.57 -7.54
CA TYR A 177 0.32 -12.87 -6.48
C TYR A 177 -0.88 -12.12 -7.02
N LYS A 178 -1.91 -12.02 -6.19
CA LYS A 178 -3.16 -11.31 -6.48
C LYS A 178 -3.33 -10.13 -5.53
N LEU A 179 -3.75 -9.00 -6.08
CA LEU A 179 -4.11 -7.80 -5.33
C LEU A 179 -5.62 -7.79 -5.08
N TYR A 180 -6.00 -7.52 -3.84
CA TYR A 180 -7.39 -7.30 -3.45
C TYR A 180 -7.60 -5.87 -2.94
N CYS A 181 -8.79 -5.32 -3.15
CA CYS A 181 -9.22 -4.06 -2.57
C CYS A 181 -10.51 -4.30 -1.79
N ASP A 182 -10.56 -3.84 -0.54
CA ASP A 182 -11.77 -3.82 0.27
C ASP A 182 -12.49 -2.48 0.09
N PHE A 183 -13.49 -2.48 -0.79
CA PHE A 183 -14.36 -1.33 -1.08
C PHE A 183 -15.28 -0.96 0.10
N GLY A 184 -15.41 -1.83 1.11
CA GLY A 184 -16.09 -1.53 2.37
C GLY A 184 -15.22 -0.75 3.36
N LEU A 185 -13.90 -0.73 3.17
CA LEU A 185 -12.96 0.05 3.98
C LEU A 185 -12.53 1.29 3.22
N ARG A 186 -13.19 2.41 3.51
CA ARG A 186 -12.95 3.66 2.78
C ARG A 186 -12.02 4.61 3.54
N CYS A 187 -10.90 4.95 2.90
CA CYS A 187 -10.00 6.03 3.27
C CYS A 187 -10.43 7.36 2.61
N GLN A 188 -9.83 8.46 3.04
CA GLN A 188 -10.10 9.80 2.50
C GLN A 188 -8.80 10.56 2.24
N HIS A 189 -8.64 11.13 1.04
CA HIS A 189 -7.55 12.07 0.81
C HIS A 189 -7.84 13.45 1.43
N LEU A 190 -6.80 14.04 2.00
CA LEU A 190 -6.80 15.43 2.45
C LEU A 190 -6.39 16.36 1.31
N SER A 191 -7.16 17.42 1.07
CA SER A 191 -6.82 18.51 0.16
C SER A 191 -6.84 19.86 0.89
N LEU A 192 -5.92 20.76 0.51
CA LEU A 192 -5.95 22.16 0.93
C LEU A 192 -7.23 22.81 0.36
N GLY A 193 -8.28 22.87 1.17
CA GLY A 193 -9.60 23.38 0.79
C GLY A 193 -10.80 22.60 1.37
N ALA A 194 -10.56 21.47 2.04
CA ALA A 194 -11.60 20.66 2.67
C ALA A 194 -11.87 21.02 4.16
N LEU A 195 -11.64 22.28 4.55
CA LEU A 195 -12.03 22.82 5.86
C LEU A 195 -13.19 23.81 5.69
#